data_AF-A0A1C7W859-F1
#
_entry.id   AF-A0A1C7W859-F1
#
_cell.length_a   1.000
_cell.length_b   1.000
_cell.length_c   1.000
_cell.angle_alpha   90.00
_cell.angle_beta   90.00
_cell.angle_gamma   90.00
#
_symmetry.space_group_name_H-M   'P 1'
#
loop_
_entity.id
_entity.type
_entity.pdbx_description
1 polymer ?
#
loop_
_entity_poly.entity_id
_entity_poly.type
_entity_poly.pdbx_seq_one_letter_code
_entity_poly.pdbx_strand_id
1 'polypeptide(L)' 'MVAGKRADMVIQYADFKIPIELKRDYHKDVWTAALSQLERLYTRDPYSAGYGIYAVFLVR' A
#
# COMPACT_ATOMS: atom_id res chain seq x y z
N MET A 1 10.23 -1.90 -5.31
CA MET A 1 10.15 -0.90 -4.22
C MET A 1 11.18 0.20 -4.46
N VAL A 2 10.80 1.48 -4.39
CA VAL A 2 11.76 2.60 -4.48
C VAL A 2 12.58 2.67 -3.19
N ALA A 3 13.91 2.77 -3.29
CA ALA A 3 14.77 2.89 -2.11
C ALA A 3 14.34 4.07 -1.23
N GLY A 4 14.09 3.81 0.06
CA GLY A 4 13.70 4.83 1.04
C GLY A 4 12.19 5.08 1.21
N LYS A 5 11.32 4.49 0.38
CA LYS A 5 9.86 4.51 0.61
C LYS A 5 9.34 3.10 0.82
N ARG A 6 8.66 2.87 1.94
CA ARG A 6 8.12 1.55 2.33
C ARG A 6 6.62 1.67 2.56
N ALA A 7 5.87 0.73 2.00
CA ALA A 7 4.49 0.47 2.43
C ALA A 7 4.48 0.12 3.92
N ASP A 8 3.36 0.36 4.59
CA ASP A 8 3.19 0.02 6.02
C ASP A 8 3.48 -1.46 6.28
N MET A 9 3.07 -2.32 5.36
CA MET A 9 3.34 -3.76 5.39
C MET A 9 3.50 -4.33 3.98
N VAL A 10 4.26 -5.41 3.85
CA VAL A 10 4.31 -6.23 2.63
C VAL A 10 4.18 -7.69 3.04
N ILE A 11 3.20 -8.39 2.49
CA ILE A 11 3.13 -9.85 2.58
C ILE A 11 3.96 -10.41 1.43
N GLN A 12 4.89 -11.32 1.73
CA GLN A 12 5.67 -12.01 0.71
C GLN A 12 5.37 -13.51 0.74
N TYR A 13 5.09 -14.08 -0.43
CA TYR A 13 4.92 -15.51 -0.63
C TYR A 13 5.59 -15.92 -1.93
N ALA A 14 6.60 -16.78 -1.85
CA ALA A 14 7.52 -17.06 -2.96
C ALA A 14 8.04 -15.73 -3.57
N ASP A 15 7.87 -15.56 -4.87
CA ASP A 15 8.25 -14.35 -5.59
C ASP A 15 7.17 -13.27 -5.55
N PHE A 16 5.99 -13.53 -5.01
CA PHE A 16 4.90 -12.56 -4.98
C PHE A 16 4.99 -11.65 -3.75
N LYS A 17 4.72 -10.36 -3.95
CA LYS A 17 4.67 -9.34 -2.90
C LYS A 17 3.35 -8.61 -2.94
N ILE A 18 2.64 -8.54 -1.82
CA ILE A 18 1.42 -7.74 -1.69
C ILE A 18 1.71 -6.58 -0.75
N PRO A 19 1.95 -5.36 -1.28
CA PRO A 19 2.04 -4.18 -0.45
C PRO A 19 0.67 -3.86 0.15
N ILE A 20 0.70 -3.44 1.41
CA ILE A 20 -0.46 -3.06 2.18
C ILE A 20 -0.24 -1.65 2.71
N GLU A 21 -1.18 -0.76 2.41
CA GLU A 21 -1.21 0.61 2.91
C GLU A 21 -2.41 0.78 3.84
N LEU A 22 -2.16 1.35 5.00
CA LEU A 22 -3.10 1.44 6.11
C LEU A 22 -3.37 2.91 6.42
N LYS A 23 -4.66 3.30 6.48
CA LYS A 23 -5.06 4.62 6.96
C LYS A 23 -6.11 4.51 8.06
N ARG A 24 -6.09 5.45 8.99
CA ARG A 24 -7.25 5.72 9.86
C ARG A 24 -8.27 6.52 9.04
N ASP A 25 -9.55 6.33 9.35
CA ASP A 25 -10.67 7.02 8.71
C ASP A 25 -10.59 8.55 8.79
N TYR A 26 -10.01 9.10 9.86
CA TYR A 26 -9.77 10.54 10.01
C TYR A 26 -8.44 11.04 9.40
N HIS A 27 -7.66 10.18 8.72
CA HIS A 27 -6.41 10.61 8.11
C HIS A 27 -6.69 11.53 6.90
N LYS A 28 -6.03 12.70 6.84
CA LYS A 28 -6.25 13.72 5.80
C LYS A 28 -6.17 13.20 4.36
N ASP A 29 -5.35 12.18 4.12
CA ASP A 29 -5.10 11.60 2.80
C ASP A 29 -5.90 10.29 2.56
N VAL A 30 -6.88 9.94 3.40
CA VAL A 30 -7.59 8.64 3.34
C VAL A 30 -8.27 8.37 1.99
N TRP A 31 -8.69 9.43 1.28
CA TRP A 31 -9.35 9.30 -0.02
C TRP A 31 -8.39 9.30 -1.22
N THR A 32 -7.13 9.68 -1.01
CA THR A 32 -6.15 9.85 -2.10
C THR A 32 -4.97 8.90 -1.99
N ALA A 33 -4.68 8.35 -0.81
CA ALA A 33 -3.49 7.52 -0.57
C ALA A 33 -3.52 6.20 -1.34
N ALA A 34 -4.70 5.63 -1.63
CA ALA A 34 -4.80 4.43 -2.46
C ALA A 34 -4.15 4.62 -3.85
N LEU A 35 -4.39 5.75 -4.51
CA LEU A 35 -3.81 6.06 -5.83
C LEU A 35 -2.43 6.70 -5.70
N SER A 36 -2.31 7.72 -4.84
CA SER A 36 -1.09 8.54 -4.74
C SER A 36 0.08 7.84 -4.03
N GLN A 37 -0.21 6.82 -3.21
CA GLN A 37 0.79 6.06 -2.45
C GLN A 37 0.79 4.60 -2.91
N LEU A 38 -0.26 3.83 -2.64
CA LEU A 38 -0.25 2.38 -2.88
C LEU A 38 0.01 2.02 -4.35
N GLU A 39 -0.85 2.50 -5.25
CA GLU A 39 -0.70 2.25 -6.69
C GLU A 39 0.59 2.86 -7.24
N ARG A 40 0.80 4.16 -7.02
CA ARG A 40 1.91 4.90 -7.63
C ARG A 40 3.29 4.44 -7.14
N LEU A 41 3.43 4.04 -5.88
CA LEU A 41 4.73 3.79 -5.26
C LEU A 41 5.03 2.30 -5.07
N TYR A 42 4.03 1.45 -4.86
CA TYR A 42 4.25 0.08 -4.38
C TYR A 42 3.78 -1.01 -5.35
N THR A 43 2.63 -0.86 -6.02
CA THR A 43 2.13 -1.90 -6.94
C THR A 43 2.91 -1.98 -8.25
N ARG A 44 3.74 -0.96 -8.53
CA ARG A 44 4.72 -0.93 -9.65
C ARG A 44 5.89 -1.89 -9.51
N ASP A 45 6.10 -2.47 -8.32
CA ASP A 45 7.07 -3.54 -8.16
C ASP A 45 6.64 -4.74 -9.03
N PRO A 46 7.50 -5.28 -9.91
CA PRO A 46 7.14 -6.42 -10.77
C PRO A 46 6.64 -7.63 -9.96
N TYR A 47 7.16 -7.82 -8.75
CA TYR A 47 6.74 -8.89 -7.85
C TYR A 47 5.35 -8.67 -7.23
N SER A 48 4.81 -7.46 -7.34
CA SER A 48 3.43 -7.14 -6.93
C SER A 48 2.42 -7.32 -8.06
N ALA A 49 2.86 -7.43 -9.31
CA ALA A 49 2.00 -7.58 -10.49
C ALA A 49 0.80 -6.60 -10.55
N GLY A 50 0.96 -5.38 -10.03
CA GLY A 50 -0.11 -4.37 -9.96
C GLY A 50 -1.08 -4.52 -8.79
N TYR A 51 -0.95 -5.54 -7.95
CA TYR A 51 -1.84 -5.78 -6.81
C TYR A 51 -1.34 -5.11 -5.52
N GLY A 52 -2.29 -4.73 -4.66
CA GLY A 52 -2.05 -4.19 -3.33
C GLY A 52 -3.34 -4.16 -2.51
N ILE A 53 -3.21 -4.06 -1.18
CA ILE A 53 -4.35 -3.94 -0.27
C ILE A 53 -4.34 -2.53 0.34
N TYR A 54 -5.46 -1.83 0.25
CA TYR A 54 -5.69 -0.58 0.96
C TYR A 54 -6.71 -0.82 2.06
N ALA A 55 -6.34 -0.59 3.32
CA ALA A 55 -7.25 -0.78 4.44
C ALA A 55 -7.47 0.54 5.19
N VAL A 56 -8.75 0.82 5.46
CA VAL A 56 -9.17 1.95 6.28
C VAL A 56 -9.68 1.42 7.62
N PHE A 57 -9.05 1.83 8.71
CA PHE A 57 -9.51 1.53 10.06
C PHE A 57 -10.51 2.59 10.52
N LEU A 58 -11.73 2.15 10.79
CA LEU A 58 -12.75 2.94 11.47
C LEU A 58 -12.40 2.96 12.96
N VAL A 59 -12.02 4.14 13.48
CA VAL A 59 -11.69 4.30 14.90
C VAL A 59 -12.78 5.12 15.57
N ARG A 60 -13.35 4.60 16.66
CA ARG A 60 -14.24 5.34 17.56
C ARG A 60 -13.46 6.02 18.67
#